data_AF-A0A497RHX1-F1
#
_entry.id   AF-A0A497RHX1-F1
#
_cell.length_a   1.000
_cell.length_b   1.000
_cell.length_c   1.000
_cell.angle_alpha   90.00
_cell.angle_beta   90.00
_cell.angle_gamma   90.00
#
_symmetry.space_group_name_H-M   'P 1'
#
loop_
_entity.id
_entity.type
_entity.pdbx_description
1 polymer ?
#
loop_
_entity_poly.entity_id
_entity_poly.type
_entity_poly.pdbx_seq_one_letter_code
_entity_poly.pdbx_strand_id
1 'polypeptide(L)'
;MKSKKIAGFLIVIAVVVVLSVIFFLPKLPTNKIAIIEIHTDILSSETRDSISNMIEYALRNDSIKAVVLDIDCRGGEVSAVEEIYLSVLNLKKEKPVVASIHGMGASGGYYIALASDYIYALPSSKIGSIGVIGYVPKEGKVDEDIIDTGRYKRIGYSEKDYPFKIQSILDKFLDVVEEQRGDKLKISRSDLSKALIYFGSEALEYGLVDEIGTKIDAINRAAKLAKIKDYEVVELNYVVREQITLHLKSIDELKSISQSPAFYYIYLSYPSSNETSQPITGGKGVVIIDYSHNNNFQIDKIQLLLSKVVESGYSIRYTQDLEKLNRSNALIVISPRKPFDESEIEKITGFVENGGKLLIVYDPSKANASVVNTLATNFGLFFANGYLYNPDENYGNYRNIVVNSFKDLPAKKLVFFTATYLVGNGIAFTTNNTYFSGGNIPSEYAVVAIKDNVMAIGDQTFLEEPYCYVEDNSKFIEFIAKFLID
;
A
#
# COMPACT_ATOMS: atom_id res chain seq x y z
N MET A 1 0.22 67.03 66.59
CA MET A 1 0.41 65.55 66.51
C MET A 1 -0.79 64.77 65.97
N LYS A 2 -2.04 65.25 66.06
CA LYS A 2 -3.22 64.50 65.55
C LYS A 2 -3.36 64.48 64.01
N SER A 3 -3.03 65.55 63.28
CA SER A 3 -3.23 65.58 61.81
C SER A 3 -2.27 64.67 61.02
N LYS A 4 -1.01 64.52 61.46
CA LYS A 4 -0.04 63.62 60.81
C LYS A 4 -0.42 62.14 60.93
N LYS A 5 -1.11 61.74 62.02
CA LYS A 5 -1.61 60.37 62.21
C LYS A 5 -2.81 60.07 61.30
N ILE A 6 -3.69 61.05 61.09
CA ILE A 6 -4.84 60.93 60.18
C ILE A 6 -4.38 60.83 58.72
N ALA A 7 -3.38 61.63 58.32
CA ALA A 7 -2.80 61.55 56.98
C ALA A 7 -2.15 60.19 56.69
N GLY A 8 -1.40 59.63 57.65
CA GLY A 8 -0.81 58.29 57.51
C GLY A 8 -1.87 57.18 57.39
N PHE A 9 -2.96 57.27 58.14
CA PHE A 9 -4.07 56.31 58.08
C PHE A 9 -4.80 56.36 56.73
N LEU A 10 -5.04 57.56 56.19
CA LEU A 10 -5.66 57.74 54.87
C LEU A 10 -4.77 57.20 53.74
N ILE A 11 -3.46 57.32 53.83
CA ILE A 11 -2.52 56.74 52.86
C ILE A 11 -2.59 55.21 52.88
N VAL A 12 -2.63 54.60 54.08
CA VAL A 12 -2.75 53.14 54.20
C VAL A 12 -4.07 52.66 53.61
N ILE A 13 -5.19 53.34 53.86
CA ILE A 13 -6.48 53.00 53.24
C ILE A 13 -6.39 53.15 51.72
N ALA A 14 -5.83 54.23 51.20
CA ALA A 14 -5.68 54.43 49.77
C ALA A 14 -4.83 53.32 49.12
N VAL A 15 -3.73 52.90 49.77
CA VAL A 15 -2.89 51.79 49.30
C VAL A 15 -3.64 50.47 49.33
N VAL A 16 -4.39 50.17 50.40
CA VAL A 16 -5.20 48.94 50.50
C VAL A 16 -6.31 48.94 49.43
N VAL A 17 -6.96 50.07 49.20
CA VAL A 17 -7.98 50.21 48.15
C VAL A 17 -7.35 50.01 46.76
N VAL A 18 -6.22 50.65 46.46
CA VAL A 18 -5.51 50.46 45.19
C VAL A 18 -5.06 49.00 45.00
N LEU A 19 -4.49 48.37 46.03
CA LEU A 19 -4.08 46.97 45.97
C LEU A 19 -5.29 46.03 45.82
N SER A 20 -6.40 46.31 46.48
CA SER A 20 -7.64 45.55 46.32
C SER A 20 -8.23 45.70 44.91
N VAL A 21 -8.21 46.92 44.34
CA VAL A 21 -8.65 47.14 42.96
C VAL A 21 -7.74 46.39 41.99
N ILE A 22 -6.42 46.41 42.17
CA ILE A 22 -5.47 45.65 41.35
C ILE A 22 -5.70 44.14 41.46
N PHE A 23 -6.01 43.65 42.67
CA PHE A 23 -6.29 42.23 42.92
C PHE A 23 -7.63 41.77 42.31
N PHE A 24 -8.61 42.67 42.22
CA PHE A 24 -9.94 42.40 41.65
C PHE A 24 -10.10 42.90 40.20
N LEU A 25 -9.07 43.47 39.58
CA LEU A 25 -9.06 43.70 38.13
C LEU A 25 -9.20 42.33 37.45
N PRO A 26 -10.17 42.14 36.53
CA PRO A 26 -10.25 40.90 35.78
C PRO A 26 -8.92 40.70 35.06
N LYS A 27 -8.23 39.59 35.32
CA LYS A 27 -7.09 39.18 34.49
C LYS A 27 -7.60 39.14 33.06
N LEU A 28 -7.08 40.01 32.20
CA LEU A 28 -7.36 39.98 30.77
C LEU A 28 -7.15 38.53 30.29
N PRO A 29 -8.06 37.95 29.50
CA PRO A 29 -7.85 36.60 29.00
C PRO A 29 -6.50 36.55 28.30
N THR A 30 -5.59 35.72 28.82
CA THR A 30 -4.25 35.56 28.26
C THR A 30 -4.42 34.94 26.88
N ASN A 31 -3.88 35.61 25.85
CA ASN A 31 -3.82 35.01 24.53
C ASN A 31 -3.04 33.69 24.62
N LYS A 32 -3.49 32.68 23.90
CA LYS A 32 -2.89 31.35 23.93
C LYS A 32 -2.47 30.89 22.56
N ILE A 33 -1.35 30.19 22.53
CA ILE A 33 -0.96 29.33 21.41
C ILE A 33 -1.18 27.90 21.87
N ALA A 34 -2.05 27.19 21.17
CA ALA A 34 -2.35 25.81 21.48
C ALA A 34 -1.40 24.88 20.74
N ILE A 35 -0.92 23.84 21.41
CA ILE A 35 -0.19 22.73 20.81
C ILE A 35 -1.12 21.52 20.77
N ILE A 36 -1.20 20.89 19.60
CA ILE A 36 -1.85 19.60 19.39
C ILE A 36 -0.77 18.60 19.00
N GLU A 37 -0.51 17.62 19.87
CA GLU A 37 0.46 16.56 19.62
C GLU A 37 -0.18 15.40 18.87
N ILE A 38 0.43 15.03 17.74
CA ILE A 38 0.05 13.90 16.88
C ILE A 38 1.24 12.95 16.82
N HIS A 39 1.48 12.23 17.91
CA HIS A 39 2.63 11.32 18.08
C HIS A 39 2.23 9.83 17.98
N THR A 40 1.16 9.53 17.25
CA THR A 40 0.64 8.17 17.07
C THR A 40 0.12 7.98 15.66
N ASP A 41 0.08 6.72 15.23
CA ASP A 41 -0.58 6.33 14.00
C ASP A 41 -2.11 6.43 14.16
N ILE A 42 -2.81 6.84 13.10
CA ILE A 42 -4.25 7.12 13.11
C ILE A 42 -5.00 5.87 12.63
N LEU A 43 -5.03 4.85 13.50
CA LEU A 43 -5.55 3.51 13.16
C LEU A 43 -6.90 3.19 13.82
N SER A 44 -7.46 4.10 14.62
CA SER A 44 -8.75 3.88 15.30
C SER A 44 -9.59 5.16 15.33
N SER A 45 -10.91 4.99 15.45
CA SER A 45 -11.83 6.12 15.58
C SER A 45 -11.56 6.92 16.86
N GLU A 46 -11.10 6.29 17.94
CA GLU A 46 -10.76 7.00 19.19
C GLU A 46 -9.62 7.99 18.98
N THR A 47 -8.56 7.57 18.28
CA THR A 47 -7.44 8.46 17.96
C THR A 47 -7.89 9.61 17.07
N ARG A 48 -8.67 9.31 16.03
CA ARG A 48 -9.25 10.31 15.14
C ARG A 48 -10.10 11.32 15.91
N ASP A 49 -11.08 10.84 16.68
CA ASP A 49 -12.03 11.66 17.43
C ASP A 49 -11.32 12.53 18.47
N SER A 50 -10.30 11.98 19.14
CA SER A 50 -9.47 12.73 20.09
C SER A 50 -8.79 13.93 19.41
N ILE A 51 -8.19 13.72 18.23
CA ILE A 51 -7.53 14.79 17.47
C ILE A 51 -8.57 15.81 16.95
N SER A 52 -9.67 15.35 16.36
CA SER A 52 -10.76 16.20 15.87
C SER A 52 -11.35 17.06 16.99
N ASN A 53 -11.56 16.49 18.19
CA ASN A 53 -12.06 17.22 19.35
C ASN A 53 -11.07 18.30 19.84
N MET A 54 -9.76 18.04 19.80
CA MET A 54 -8.75 19.06 20.12
C MET A 54 -8.75 20.21 19.11
N ILE A 55 -8.90 19.90 17.82
CA ILE A 55 -9.00 20.92 16.75
C ILE A 55 -10.27 21.74 16.93
N GLU A 56 -11.41 21.10 17.21
CA GLU A 56 -12.68 21.79 17.45
C GLU A 56 -12.63 22.66 18.71
N TYR A 57 -12.02 22.16 19.80
CA TYR A 57 -11.79 22.94 21.00
C TYR A 57 -10.93 24.18 20.69
N ALA A 58 -9.84 24.00 19.94
CA ALA A 58 -8.99 25.10 19.51
C ALA A 58 -9.75 26.13 18.68
N LEU A 59 -10.62 25.69 17.77
CA LEU A 59 -11.45 26.55 16.93
C LEU A 59 -12.43 27.38 17.77
N ARG A 60 -13.18 26.75 18.66
CA ARG A 60 -14.25 27.38 19.45
C ARG A 60 -13.75 28.25 20.61
N ASN A 61 -12.50 28.08 21.03
CA ASN A 61 -11.96 28.82 22.17
C ASN A 61 -11.30 30.14 21.75
N ASP A 62 -11.97 31.26 22.03
CA ASP A 62 -11.49 32.60 21.66
C ASP A 62 -10.16 33.01 22.31
N SER A 63 -9.75 32.38 23.42
CA SER A 63 -8.44 32.65 24.02
C SER A 63 -7.29 32.06 23.18
N ILE A 64 -7.55 31.02 22.40
CA ILE A 64 -6.57 30.41 21.48
C ILE A 64 -6.54 31.26 20.21
N LYS A 65 -5.37 31.82 19.92
CA LYS A 65 -5.14 32.72 18.78
C LYS A 65 -4.38 32.07 17.62
N ALA A 66 -3.65 30.99 17.88
CA ALA A 66 -2.98 30.17 16.87
C ALA A 66 -2.78 28.75 17.39
N VAL A 67 -2.52 27.82 16.47
CA VAL A 67 -2.29 26.40 16.76
C VAL A 67 -0.96 25.94 16.18
N VAL A 68 -0.22 25.13 16.94
CA VAL A 68 0.94 24.37 16.47
C VAL A 68 0.57 22.89 16.44
N LEU A 69 0.73 22.26 15.29
CA LEU A 69 0.64 20.80 15.15
C LEU A 69 2.03 20.21 15.37
N ASP A 70 2.21 19.46 16.45
CA ASP A 70 3.47 18.79 16.76
C ASP A 70 3.40 17.33 16.31
N ILE A 71 4.05 17.00 15.19
CA ILE A 71 3.80 15.77 14.42
C ILE A 71 5.01 14.82 14.54
N ASP A 72 4.72 13.60 15.02
CA ASP A 72 5.57 12.40 14.91
C ASP A 72 4.68 11.19 14.56
N CYS A 73 4.30 11.08 13.29
CA CYS A 73 3.24 10.18 12.81
C CYS A 73 3.63 9.48 11.50
N ARG A 74 3.39 8.17 11.41
CA ARG A 74 3.67 7.36 10.21
C ARG A 74 2.49 7.32 9.23
N GLY A 75 1.32 7.81 9.62
CA GLY A 75 0.09 7.80 8.84
C GLY A 75 -1.06 7.08 9.54
N GLY A 76 -2.00 6.57 8.76
CA GLY A 76 -3.19 5.91 9.29
C GLY A 76 -4.22 5.55 8.23
N GLU A 77 -5.44 5.27 8.69
CA GLU A 77 -6.58 5.02 7.83
C GLU A 77 -6.90 6.28 7.00
N VAL A 78 -7.04 6.12 5.67
CA VAL A 78 -7.23 7.23 4.73
C VAL A 78 -8.39 8.15 5.15
N SER A 79 -9.56 7.59 5.50
CA SER A 79 -10.74 8.39 5.82
C SER A 79 -10.57 9.19 7.12
N ALA A 80 -9.94 8.60 8.14
CA ALA A 80 -9.64 9.26 9.40
C ALA A 80 -8.62 10.40 9.24
N VAL A 81 -7.59 10.18 8.41
CA VAL A 81 -6.60 11.20 8.06
C VAL A 81 -7.25 12.36 7.30
N GLU A 82 -8.11 12.07 6.31
CA GLU A 82 -8.83 13.09 5.54
C GLU A 82 -9.76 13.93 6.44
N GLU A 83 -10.44 13.32 7.42
CA GLU A 83 -11.28 14.02 8.38
C GLU A 83 -10.48 15.03 9.24
N ILE A 84 -9.32 14.60 9.75
CA ILE A 84 -8.42 15.48 10.51
C ILE A 84 -7.90 16.60 9.61
N TYR A 85 -7.45 16.28 8.39
CA TYR A 85 -6.98 17.27 7.42
C TYR A 85 -8.02 18.35 7.13
N LEU A 86 -9.27 17.95 6.84
CA LEU A 86 -10.37 18.89 6.60
C LEU A 86 -10.68 19.75 7.84
N SER A 87 -10.56 19.17 9.03
CA SER A 87 -10.73 19.89 10.30
C SER A 87 -9.63 20.94 10.50
N VAL A 88 -8.37 20.61 10.19
CA VAL A 88 -7.26 21.57 10.23
C VAL A 88 -7.44 22.67 9.19
N LEU A 89 -7.89 22.35 7.97
CA LEU A 89 -8.19 23.36 6.95
C LEU A 89 -9.28 24.34 7.39
N ASN A 90 -10.32 23.84 8.07
CA ASN A 90 -11.36 24.69 8.62
C ASN A 90 -10.83 25.57 9.77
N LEU A 91 -9.97 25.03 10.63
CA LEU A 91 -9.30 25.80 11.68
C LEU A 91 -8.42 26.91 11.09
N LYS A 92 -7.63 26.60 10.06
CA LYS A 92 -6.73 27.54 9.36
C LYS A 92 -7.44 28.77 8.78
N LYS A 93 -8.73 28.65 8.41
CA LYS A 93 -9.53 29.79 7.94
C LYS A 93 -9.72 30.86 9.02
N GLU A 94 -9.75 30.46 10.29
CA GLU A 94 -10.03 31.36 11.42
C GLU A 94 -8.77 31.69 12.22
N LYS A 95 -7.82 30.75 12.35
CA LYS A 95 -6.65 30.86 13.22
C LYS A 95 -5.41 30.31 12.52
N PRO A 96 -4.25 30.99 12.57
CA PRO A 96 -3.02 30.46 12.01
C PRO A 96 -2.66 29.09 12.57
N VAL A 97 -2.25 28.18 11.69
CA VAL A 97 -1.81 26.83 12.01
C VAL A 97 -0.38 26.62 11.51
N VAL A 98 0.53 26.20 12.37
CA VAL A 98 1.93 25.89 12.01
C VAL A 98 2.24 24.44 12.37
N ALA A 99 2.75 23.66 11.42
CA ALA A 99 3.21 22.31 11.69
C ALA A 99 4.70 22.28 12.08
N SER A 100 5.06 21.40 13.00
CA SER A 100 6.42 21.05 13.40
C SER A 100 6.57 19.55 13.33
N ILE A 101 7.35 19.05 12.37
CA ILE A 101 7.61 17.61 12.20
C ILE A 101 8.92 17.25 12.90
N HIS A 102 8.81 16.51 14.00
CA HIS A 102 9.97 15.98 14.73
C HIS A 102 9.92 14.44 14.66
N GLY A 103 11.01 13.81 14.24
CA GLY A 103 11.01 12.36 14.00
C GLY A 103 10.40 12.00 12.64
N MET A 104 9.08 11.82 12.56
CA MET A 104 8.39 11.34 11.36
C MET A 104 7.16 12.20 11.02
N GLY A 105 7.04 12.61 9.77
CA GLY A 105 5.81 13.15 9.19
C GLY A 105 5.62 12.49 7.84
N ALA A 106 5.18 11.23 7.85
CA ALA A 106 5.10 10.39 6.66
C ALA A 106 3.65 9.98 6.38
N SER A 107 3.33 9.73 5.11
CA SER A 107 2.00 9.33 4.64
C SER A 107 0.90 10.23 5.24
N GLY A 108 -0.08 9.69 5.97
CA GLY A 108 -1.14 10.47 6.59
C GLY A 108 -0.67 11.56 7.58
N GLY A 109 0.48 11.39 8.22
CA GLY A 109 1.07 12.43 9.07
C GLY A 109 1.51 13.65 8.25
N TYR A 110 2.10 13.42 7.08
CA TYR A 110 2.41 14.49 6.13
C TYR A 110 1.15 15.11 5.54
N TYR A 111 0.15 14.27 5.22
CA TYR A 111 -1.15 14.70 4.70
C TYR A 111 -1.79 15.75 5.62
N ILE A 112 -1.78 15.53 6.94
CA ILE A 112 -2.29 16.51 7.92
C ILE A 112 -1.42 17.77 7.97
N ALA A 113 -0.09 17.63 7.92
CA ALA A 113 0.83 18.77 7.93
C ALA A 113 0.58 19.74 6.75
N LEU A 114 0.19 19.21 5.58
CA LEU A 114 -0.13 20.01 4.38
C LEU A 114 -1.27 21.02 4.62
N ALA A 115 -2.17 20.78 5.58
CA ALA A 115 -3.22 21.73 5.92
C ALA A 115 -2.72 22.98 6.67
N SER A 116 -1.46 23.04 7.11
CA SER A 116 -0.92 24.17 7.87
C SER A 116 -0.53 25.37 6.99
N ASP A 117 -0.36 26.55 7.58
CA ASP A 117 0.17 27.75 6.91
C ASP A 117 1.68 27.66 6.65
N TYR A 118 2.38 26.93 7.52
CA TYR A 118 3.83 26.80 7.50
C TYR A 118 4.25 25.45 8.13
N ILE A 119 5.25 24.80 7.56
CA ILE A 119 5.73 23.49 7.99
C ILE A 119 7.22 23.58 8.32
N TYR A 120 7.55 23.37 9.60
CA TYR A 120 8.92 23.16 10.07
C TYR A 120 9.26 21.66 10.12
N ALA A 121 10.52 21.32 9.90
CA ALA A 121 11.07 20.00 10.19
C ALA A 121 12.51 20.08 10.73
N LEU A 122 12.95 19.06 11.48
CA LEU A 122 14.36 18.90 11.82
C LEU A 122 15.14 18.36 10.61
N PRO A 123 16.46 18.58 10.50
CA PRO A 123 17.25 18.13 9.35
C PRO A 123 17.11 16.63 9.04
N SER A 124 17.03 15.80 10.08
CA SER A 124 16.92 14.34 9.99
C SER A 124 15.50 13.81 10.19
N SER A 125 14.49 14.67 10.33
CA SER A 125 13.09 14.24 10.30
C SER A 125 12.79 13.54 8.98
N LYS A 126 11.89 12.56 9.00
CA LYS A 126 11.49 11.78 7.83
C LYS A 126 10.15 12.26 7.30
N ILE A 127 10.15 12.85 6.11
CA ILE A 127 8.99 13.44 5.44
C ILE A 127 8.66 12.64 4.18
N GLY A 128 7.41 12.68 3.72
CA GLY A 128 7.02 12.09 2.44
C GLY A 128 6.25 10.80 2.62
N SER A 129 6.68 9.71 1.99
CA SER A 129 5.87 8.48 1.87
C SER A 129 4.48 8.78 1.30
N ILE A 130 4.43 9.64 0.28
CA ILE A 130 3.21 10.03 -0.42
C ILE A 130 2.78 8.83 -1.28
N GLY A 131 1.90 8.02 -0.72
CA GLY A 131 1.59 6.70 -1.24
C GLY A 131 0.40 6.08 -0.52
N VAL A 132 -0.22 5.11 -1.16
CA VAL A 132 -1.38 4.38 -0.64
C VAL A 132 -1.11 2.89 -0.74
N ILE A 133 -1.36 2.17 0.35
CA ILE A 133 -1.37 0.71 0.36
C ILE A 133 -2.78 0.23 0.67
N GLY A 134 -3.19 -0.87 0.04
CA GLY A 134 -4.48 -1.49 0.28
C GLY A 134 -4.41 -2.99 0.06
N TYR A 135 -5.35 -3.70 0.66
CA TYR A 135 -5.46 -5.15 0.55
C TYR A 135 -6.56 -5.49 -0.44
N VAL A 136 -6.19 -6.17 -1.52
CA VAL A 136 -7.13 -6.62 -2.55
C VAL A 136 -8.21 -7.50 -1.89
N PRO A 137 -9.51 -7.16 -2.04
CA PRO A 137 -10.57 -7.99 -1.52
C PRO A 137 -10.62 -9.30 -2.30
N LYS A 138 -10.61 -10.43 -1.59
CA LYS A 138 -10.72 -11.74 -2.23
C LYS A 138 -12.19 -12.12 -2.35
N GLU A 139 -12.58 -12.65 -3.51
CA GLU A 139 -13.91 -13.26 -3.65
C GLU A 139 -14.04 -14.39 -2.60
N GLY A 140 -15.05 -14.27 -1.73
CA GLY A 140 -15.40 -15.33 -0.79
C GLY A 140 -16.01 -16.51 -1.53
N LYS A 141 -15.89 -17.71 -0.97
CA LYS A 141 -16.62 -18.88 -1.50
C LYS A 141 -18.12 -18.56 -1.55
N VAL A 142 -18.79 -19.01 -2.61
CA VAL A 142 -20.25 -19.05 -2.66
C VAL A 142 -20.72 -19.88 -1.48
N ASP A 143 -21.59 -19.29 -0.68
CA ASP A 143 -22.10 -19.86 0.56
C ASP A 143 -23.63 -19.92 0.41
N GLU A 144 -24.19 -21.13 0.36
CA GLU A 144 -25.62 -21.32 0.13
C GLU A 144 -26.47 -20.82 1.32
N ASP A 145 -25.87 -20.69 2.51
CA ASP A 145 -26.52 -20.16 3.70
C ASP A 145 -26.48 -18.61 3.73
N ILE A 146 -25.67 -17.98 2.86
CA ILE A 146 -25.51 -16.52 2.76
C ILE A 146 -25.97 -16.04 1.37
N ILE A 147 -27.23 -15.61 1.28
CA ILE A 147 -27.79 -15.03 0.05
C ILE A 147 -27.55 -13.52 0.02
N ASP A 148 -26.70 -13.06 -0.89
CA ASP A 148 -26.47 -11.65 -1.15
C ASP A 148 -27.36 -11.10 -2.28
N THR A 149 -27.81 -9.86 -2.15
CA THR A 149 -28.58 -9.17 -3.20
C THR A 149 -27.72 -8.57 -4.32
N GLY A 150 -26.40 -8.62 -4.20
CA GLY A 150 -25.49 -8.10 -5.22
C GLY A 150 -24.07 -8.66 -5.10
N ARG A 151 -23.41 -8.88 -6.26
CA ARG A 151 -22.10 -9.53 -6.37
C ARG A 151 -21.02 -8.97 -5.44
N TYR A 152 -21.01 -7.65 -5.22
CA TYR A 152 -19.99 -6.98 -4.42
C TYR A 152 -20.43 -6.68 -2.98
N LYS A 153 -21.59 -7.18 -2.53
CA LYS A 153 -22.17 -6.83 -1.22
C LYS A 153 -21.24 -7.17 -0.05
N ARG A 154 -20.53 -8.30 -0.12
CA ARG A 154 -19.59 -8.77 0.93
C ARG A 154 -18.16 -8.28 0.77
N ILE A 155 -17.73 -8.09 -0.47
CA ILE A 155 -16.32 -7.81 -0.81
C ILE A 155 -16.06 -6.34 -1.13
N GLY A 156 -17.12 -5.53 -1.26
CA GLY A 156 -17.08 -4.10 -1.55
C GLY A 156 -16.77 -3.77 -3.02
N TYR A 157 -15.73 -4.39 -3.58
CA TYR A 157 -15.21 -4.11 -4.92
C TYR A 157 -14.85 -5.40 -5.66
N SER A 158 -14.78 -5.33 -6.99
CA SER A 158 -14.10 -6.37 -7.77
C SER A 158 -12.60 -6.34 -7.51
N GLU A 159 -11.98 -7.51 -7.45
CA GLU A 159 -10.52 -7.66 -7.44
C GLU A 159 -9.87 -6.92 -8.64
N LYS A 160 -10.51 -6.93 -9.82
CA LYS A 160 -10.02 -6.23 -11.03
C LYS A 160 -10.04 -4.71 -10.89
N ASP A 161 -11.07 -4.18 -10.22
CA ASP A 161 -11.28 -2.73 -10.12
C ASP A 161 -10.50 -2.11 -8.96
N TYR A 162 -10.12 -2.92 -7.96
CA TYR A 162 -9.47 -2.45 -6.74
C TYR A 162 -8.14 -1.69 -6.97
N PRO A 163 -7.23 -2.11 -7.88
CA PRO A 163 -6.05 -1.33 -8.20
C PRO A 163 -6.36 0.10 -8.67
N PHE A 164 -7.37 0.28 -9.51
CA PHE A 164 -7.81 1.60 -9.96
C PHE A 164 -8.40 2.44 -8.83
N LYS A 165 -9.00 1.82 -7.81
CA LYS A 165 -9.43 2.53 -6.58
C LYS A 165 -8.23 3.03 -5.78
N ILE A 166 -7.20 2.20 -5.62
CA ILE A 166 -5.96 2.61 -4.95
C ILE A 166 -5.26 3.74 -5.72
N GLN A 167 -5.18 3.63 -7.04
CA GLN A 167 -4.64 4.69 -7.89
C GLN A 167 -5.41 6.01 -7.73
N SER A 168 -6.74 5.97 -7.70
CA SER A 168 -7.56 7.16 -7.49
C SER A 168 -7.33 7.82 -6.12
N ILE A 169 -7.02 7.06 -5.07
CA ILE A 169 -6.68 7.62 -3.75
C ILE A 169 -5.27 8.24 -3.79
N LEU A 170 -4.31 7.58 -4.45
CA LEU A 170 -2.97 8.13 -4.66
C LEU A 170 -3.03 9.46 -5.42
N ASP A 171 -3.80 9.53 -6.49
CA ASP A 171 -3.95 10.74 -7.30
C ASP A 171 -4.47 11.91 -6.45
N LYS A 172 -5.46 11.68 -5.58
CA LYS A 172 -5.95 12.69 -4.64
C LYS A 172 -4.88 13.16 -3.66
N PHE A 173 -4.03 12.26 -3.15
CA PHE A 173 -2.95 12.66 -2.25
C PHE A 173 -1.93 13.52 -3.00
N LEU A 174 -1.55 13.13 -4.22
CA LEU A 174 -0.67 13.95 -5.06
C LEU A 174 -1.29 15.33 -5.35
N ASP A 175 -2.58 15.39 -5.65
CA ASP A 175 -3.30 16.64 -5.89
C ASP A 175 -3.27 17.55 -4.65
N VAL A 176 -3.46 16.99 -3.45
CA VAL A 176 -3.36 17.76 -2.19
C VAL A 176 -1.95 18.29 -1.97
N VAL A 177 -0.91 17.51 -2.27
CA VAL A 177 0.48 17.98 -2.17
C VAL A 177 0.74 19.13 -3.15
N GLU A 178 0.33 18.97 -4.41
CA GLU A 178 0.48 20.00 -5.44
C GLU A 178 -0.31 21.28 -5.10
N GLU A 179 -1.55 21.14 -4.61
CA GLU A 179 -2.39 22.27 -4.20
C GLU A 179 -1.79 23.03 -3.01
N GLN A 180 -1.40 22.33 -1.94
CA GLN A 180 -0.96 22.97 -0.70
C GLN A 180 0.48 23.49 -0.75
N ARG A 181 1.35 22.89 -1.57
CA ARG A 181 2.73 23.36 -1.74
C ARG A 181 2.88 24.36 -2.88
N GLY A 182 2.06 24.28 -3.93
CA GLY A 182 2.04 25.20 -5.06
C GLY A 182 3.44 25.42 -5.65
N ASP A 183 3.79 26.70 -5.92
CA ASP A 183 5.08 27.11 -6.50
C ASP A 183 6.32 26.71 -5.66
N LYS A 184 6.13 26.31 -4.40
CA LYS A 184 7.24 25.85 -3.56
C LYS A 184 7.72 24.45 -3.97
N LEU A 185 6.83 23.63 -4.53
CA LEU A 185 7.10 22.24 -4.86
C LEU A 185 8.05 22.16 -6.06
N LYS A 186 9.19 21.50 -5.88
CA LYS A 186 10.26 21.39 -6.90
C LYS A 186 10.48 19.96 -7.39
N ILE A 187 9.95 18.99 -6.68
CA ILE A 187 10.01 17.58 -7.05
C ILE A 187 8.84 17.22 -7.96
N SER A 188 9.08 16.36 -8.94
CA SER A 188 8.08 15.99 -9.92
C SER A 188 6.97 15.12 -9.31
N ARG A 189 5.75 15.18 -9.88
CA ARG A 189 4.65 14.28 -9.51
C ARG A 189 5.04 12.80 -9.63
N SER A 190 5.81 12.45 -10.65
CA SER A 190 6.31 11.08 -10.89
C SER A 190 7.29 10.63 -9.82
N ASP A 191 8.12 11.52 -9.29
CA ASP A 191 9.03 11.18 -8.19
C ASP A 191 8.29 11.10 -6.84
N LEU A 192 7.27 11.94 -6.64
CA LEU A 192 6.40 11.87 -5.46
C LEU A 192 5.62 10.56 -5.41
N SER A 193 5.08 10.09 -6.53
CA SER A 193 4.27 8.88 -6.61
C SER A 193 5.04 7.58 -6.29
N LYS A 194 6.37 7.63 -6.23
CA LYS A 194 7.24 6.53 -5.78
C LYS A 194 7.19 6.30 -4.26
N ALA A 195 6.49 7.17 -3.52
CA ALA A 195 6.31 7.05 -2.07
C ALA A 195 7.63 6.97 -1.27
N LEU A 196 8.67 7.68 -1.72
CA LEU A 196 9.95 7.74 -1.01
C LEU A 196 9.85 8.57 0.27
N ILE A 197 10.73 8.26 1.23
CA ILE A 197 10.98 9.07 2.43
C ILE A 197 12.15 10.00 2.12
N TYR A 198 12.01 11.27 2.49
CA TYR A 198 13.01 12.31 2.36
C TYR A 198 13.40 12.81 3.74
N PHE A 199 14.69 13.03 3.99
CA PHE A 199 15.11 13.73 5.21
C PHE A 199 14.67 15.19 5.16
N GLY A 200 14.49 15.83 6.33
CA GLY A 200 14.02 17.22 6.42
C GLY A 200 14.83 18.21 5.58
N SER A 201 16.15 18.00 5.48
CA SER A 201 17.00 18.79 4.58
C SER A 201 16.62 18.63 3.10
N GLU A 202 16.39 17.39 2.64
CA GLU A 202 15.95 17.10 1.27
C GLU A 202 14.52 17.59 1.04
N ALA A 203 13.64 17.41 2.02
CA ALA A 203 12.26 17.86 1.99
C ALA A 203 12.19 19.39 1.84
N LEU A 204 13.11 20.15 2.46
CA LEU A 204 13.22 21.59 2.26
C LEU A 204 13.66 21.92 0.82
N GLU A 205 14.68 21.22 0.31
CA GLU A 205 15.16 21.41 -1.06
C GLU A 205 14.08 21.14 -2.10
N TYR A 206 13.27 20.08 -1.90
CA TYR A 206 12.13 19.72 -2.74
C TYR A 206 10.87 20.55 -2.49
N GLY A 207 10.88 21.40 -1.46
CA GLY A 207 9.76 22.26 -1.09
C GLY A 207 8.59 21.53 -0.44
N LEU A 208 8.81 20.34 0.10
CA LEU A 208 7.85 19.58 0.91
C LEU A 208 7.66 20.17 2.31
N VAL A 209 8.66 20.88 2.83
CA VAL A 209 8.56 21.70 4.05
C VAL A 209 9.01 23.13 3.75
N ASP A 210 8.70 24.06 4.65
CA ASP A 210 9.00 25.48 4.46
C ASP A 210 10.35 25.89 5.03
N GLU A 211 10.77 25.28 6.15
CA GLU A 211 12.01 25.65 6.83
C GLU A 211 12.51 24.55 7.77
N ILE A 212 13.81 24.51 8.00
CA ILE A 212 14.38 23.72 9.08
C ILE A 212 14.19 24.45 10.40
N GLY A 213 13.59 23.79 11.38
CA GLY A 213 13.36 24.39 12.69
C GLY A 213 12.74 23.43 13.69
N THR A 214 12.60 23.93 14.91
CA THR A 214 12.12 23.22 16.08
C THR A 214 10.67 23.58 16.39
N LYS A 215 10.07 22.86 17.36
CA LYS A 215 8.78 23.22 17.93
C LYS A 215 8.73 24.66 18.45
N ILE A 216 9.84 25.18 18.99
CA ILE A 216 9.93 26.56 19.49
C ILE A 216 9.79 27.55 18.32
N ASP A 217 10.42 27.25 17.18
CA ASP A 217 10.32 28.09 15.98
C ASP A 217 8.89 28.10 15.42
N ALA A 218 8.21 26.95 15.47
CA ALA A 218 6.81 26.85 15.10
C ALA A 218 5.89 27.69 16.00
N ILE A 219 6.10 27.66 17.33
CA ILE A 219 5.37 28.51 18.29
C ILE A 219 5.61 29.99 17.99
N ASN A 220 6.86 30.39 17.77
CA ASN A 220 7.22 31.77 17.44
C ASN A 220 6.59 32.24 16.12
N ARG A 221 6.58 31.35 15.10
CA ARG A 221 5.93 31.62 13.81
C ARG A 221 4.42 31.76 13.98
N ALA A 222 3.78 30.89 14.75
CA ALA A 222 2.35 30.95 15.06
C ALA A 222 1.98 32.26 15.77
N ALA A 223 2.77 32.69 16.76
CA ALA A 223 2.61 33.98 17.45
C ALA A 223 2.68 35.16 16.48
N LYS A 224 3.67 35.12 15.58
CA LYS A 224 3.89 36.16 14.57
C LYS A 224 2.73 36.24 13.57
N LEU A 225 2.23 35.10 13.10
CA LEU A 225 1.07 35.04 12.19
C LEU A 225 -0.20 35.56 12.88
N ALA A 226 -0.40 35.24 14.16
CA ALA A 226 -1.52 35.74 14.96
C ALA A 226 -1.34 37.18 15.47
N LYS A 227 -0.18 37.81 15.22
CA LYS A 227 0.14 39.20 15.60
C LYS A 227 0.04 39.45 17.12
N ILE A 228 0.44 38.48 17.92
CA ILE A 228 0.47 38.54 19.39
C ILE A 228 1.90 38.54 19.93
N LYS A 229 2.12 39.17 21.08
CA LYS A 229 3.44 39.26 21.76
C LYS A 229 3.43 38.59 23.13
N ASP A 230 2.40 38.86 23.93
CA ASP A 230 2.20 38.23 25.23
C ASP A 230 1.21 37.09 25.08
N TYR A 231 1.68 35.87 25.31
CA TYR A 231 0.87 34.67 25.21
C TYR A 231 1.37 33.56 26.14
N GLU A 232 0.45 32.66 26.47
CA GLU A 232 0.75 31.39 27.11
C GLU A 232 0.74 30.28 26.06
N VAL A 233 1.56 29.26 26.27
CA VAL A 233 1.52 28.03 25.46
C VAL A 233 0.73 26.99 26.24
N VAL A 234 -0.25 26.36 25.58
CA VAL A 234 -1.10 25.33 26.20
C VAL A 234 -1.12 24.07 25.35
N GLU A 235 -0.93 22.91 25.97
CA GLU A 235 -0.98 21.61 25.29
C GLU A 235 -2.39 21.02 25.44
N LEU A 236 -3.10 20.88 24.32
CA LEU A 236 -4.50 20.47 24.34
C LEU A 236 -4.70 18.99 24.68
N ASN A 237 -3.68 18.16 24.46
CA ASN A 237 -3.70 16.74 24.80
C ASN A 237 -3.98 16.50 26.28
N TYR A 238 -3.57 17.40 27.18
CA TYR A 238 -3.85 17.33 28.62
C TYR A 238 -5.20 17.97 28.99
N VAL A 239 -5.57 19.06 28.31
CA VAL A 239 -6.81 19.80 28.58
C VAL A 239 -8.04 19.00 28.17
N VAL A 240 -7.99 18.35 27.02
CA VAL A 240 -9.13 17.58 26.46
C VAL A 240 -9.20 16.18 27.09
N ARG A 241 -8.06 15.60 27.53
CA ARG A 241 -8.05 14.31 28.24
C ARG A 241 -8.85 14.32 29.55
N GLU A 242 -8.86 15.41 30.32
CA GLU A 242 -9.65 15.49 31.56
C GLU A 242 -11.17 15.58 31.32
N GLN A 243 -11.61 15.94 30.11
CA GLN A 243 -13.04 16.06 29.78
C GLN A 243 -13.63 14.79 29.16
N ILE A 244 -12.79 13.84 28.76
CA ILE A 244 -13.23 12.54 28.22
C ILE A 244 -13.21 11.53 29.37
N THR A 245 -14.36 11.33 30.02
CA THR A 245 -14.53 10.22 30.97
C THR A 245 -14.32 8.92 30.20
N LEU A 246 -13.29 8.17 30.60
CA LEU A 246 -12.89 6.87 30.04
C LEU A 246 -14.06 5.88 30.03
N HIS A 247 -14.61 5.60 28.85
CA HIS A 247 -15.18 4.29 28.56
C HIS A 247 -14.04 3.42 28.03
N LEU A 248 -13.35 2.72 28.94
CA LEU A 248 -12.38 1.70 28.58
C LEU A 248 -13.13 0.55 27.91
N LYS A 249 -13.11 0.56 26.59
CA LYS A 249 -13.45 -0.60 25.78
C LYS A 249 -12.27 -1.58 25.77
N SER A 250 -12.57 -2.86 25.89
CA SER A 250 -11.57 -3.93 26.00
C SER A 250 -10.76 -4.10 24.71
N ILE A 251 -9.58 -4.73 24.79
CA ILE A 251 -8.73 -5.05 23.61
C ILE A 251 -9.50 -5.86 22.54
N ASP A 252 -10.52 -6.62 22.95
CA ASP A 252 -11.40 -7.36 22.04
C ASP A 252 -12.40 -6.47 21.29
N GLU A 253 -12.73 -5.28 21.81
CA GLU A 253 -13.54 -4.27 21.11
C GLU A 253 -12.72 -3.43 20.11
N LEU A 254 -11.40 -3.31 20.27
CA LEU A 254 -10.57 -2.59 19.29
C LEU A 254 -10.41 -3.35 17.97
N LYS A 255 -10.62 -4.67 17.96
CA LYS A 255 -10.67 -5.47 16.72
C LYS A 255 -11.98 -5.31 15.94
N SER A 256 -13.01 -4.70 16.52
CA SER A 256 -14.32 -4.54 15.87
C SER A 256 -14.59 -3.14 15.32
N ILE A 257 -13.69 -2.17 15.53
CA ILE A 257 -13.93 -0.75 15.23
C ILE A 257 -13.45 -0.33 13.82
N SER A 258 -12.80 -1.21 13.08
CA SER A 258 -12.60 -1.05 11.63
C SER A 258 -13.09 -2.29 10.89
N GLN A 259 -14.40 -2.41 10.75
CA GLN A 259 -14.99 -3.13 9.61
C GLN A 259 -16.07 -2.24 9.01
N SER A 260 -16.01 -2.07 7.69
CA SER A 260 -17.07 -1.54 6.82
C SER A 260 -18.49 -2.05 7.23
N PRO A 261 -19.57 -1.33 6.86
CA PRO A 261 -20.82 -1.26 7.63
C PRO A 261 -21.46 -2.63 7.91
N ALA A 262 -21.92 -2.78 9.15
CA ALA A 262 -22.48 -4.02 9.67
C ALA A 262 -23.99 -3.92 9.97
N PHE A 263 -24.72 -4.97 9.58
CA PHE A 263 -25.87 -5.53 10.30
C PHE A 263 -25.87 -7.05 10.10
N TYR A 264 -26.31 -7.80 11.12
CA TYR A 264 -26.17 -9.25 11.25
C TYR A 264 -27.50 -9.93 11.63
N TYR A 265 -27.69 -11.19 11.23
CA TYR A 265 -28.41 -12.21 12.01
C TYR A 265 -27.76 -13.58 11.78
N ILE A 266 -27.35 -14.22 12.88
CA ILE A 266 -26.38 -15.33 12.95
C ILE A 266 -27.07 -16.59 13.53
N TYR A 267 -26.72 -17.77 13.01
CA TYR A 267 -26.40 -18.96 13.80
C TYR A 267 -25.38 -19.83 13.03
N LEU A 268 -24.50 -20.57 13.73
CA LEU A 268 -23.28 -21.24 13.22
C LEU A 268 -23.29 -22.78 13.46
N SER A 269 -22.82 -23.58 12.47
CA SER A 269 -22.27 -24.96 12.67
C SER A 269 -21.47 -25.48 11.43
N TYR A 270 -20.44 -26.32 11.69
CA TYR A 270 -19.48 -27.06 10.80
C TYR A 270 -20.02 -28.46 10.33
N PRO A 271 -19.35 -29.31 9.49
CA PRO A 271 -18.35 -29.14 8.40
C PRO A 271 -18.60 -29.92 7.07
N SER A 272 -17.73 -29.62 6.08
CA SER A 272 -17.12 -30.48 5.03
C SER A 272 -17.93 -30.98 3.82
N SER A 273 -17.33 -30.83 2.64
CA SER A 273 -16.93 -31.99 1.83
C SER A 273 -15.76 -31.62 0.91
N ASN A 274 -14.85 -32.59 0.74
CA ASN A 274 -13.78 -32.58 -0.25
C ASN A 274 -14.33 -33.20 -1.53
N GLU A 275 -14.19 -32.51 -2.66
CA GLU A 275 -14.31 -33.14 -3.97
C GLU A 275 -12.92 -33.34 -4.58
N THR A 276 -12.51 -34.60 -4.63
CA THR A 276 -11.40 -35.07 -5.47
C THR A 276 -11.92 -35.33 -6.88
N SER A 277 -11.44 -34.55 -7.85
CA SER A 277 -11.64 -34.82 -9.27
C SER A 277 -10.86 -36.07 -9.71
N GLN A 278 -11.53 -37.02 -10.35
CA GLN A 278 -10.90 -38.19 -10.97
C GLN A 278 -10.22 -37.83 -12.30
N PRO A 279 -9.12 -38.50 -12.68
CA PRO A 279 -8.50 -38.30 -13.98
C PRO A 279 -9.35 -38.92 -15.09
N ILE A 280 -9.67 -38.12 -16.11
CA ILE A 280 -10.26 -38.59 -17.37
C ILE A 280 -9.15 -39.33 -18.14
N THR A 281 -9.22 -40.66 -18.17
CA THR A 281 -8.31 -41.50 -18.96
C THR A 281 -8.94 -41.89 -20.27
N GLY A 282 -8.43 -41.34 -21.38
CA GLY A 282 -8.82 -41.69 -22.74
C GLY A 282 -8.42 -40.62 -23.76
N GLY A 283 -7.13 -40.31 -23.85
CA GLY A 283 -6.61 -39.22 -24.70
C GLY A 283 -5.42 -39.62 -25.57
N LYS A 284 -5.15 -38.80 -26.59
CA LYS A 284 -4.03 -38.91 -27.57
C LYS A 284 -2.64 -38.91 -26.91
N GLY A 285 -2.54 -38.42 -25.68
CA GLY A 285 -1.31 -38.27 -24.93
C GLY A 285 -1.52 -37.88 -23.47
N VAL A 286 -0.44 -37.64 -22.75
CA VAL A 286 -0.43 -37.30 -21.32
C VAL A 286 0.42 -36.04 -21.07
N VAL A 287 -0.15 -35.04 -20.40
CA VAL A 287 0.57 -33.89 -19.85
C VAL A 287 0.69 -34.08 -18.34
N ILE A 288 1.92 -34.01 -17.83
CA ILE A 288 2.23 -34.16 -16.41
C ILE A 288 2.39 -32.79 -15.77
N ILE A 289 1.82 -32.61 -14.58
CA ILE A 289 2.03 -31.44 -13.72
C ILE A 289 2.82 -31.87 -12.50
N ASP A 290 3.93 -31.18 -12.26
CA ASP A 290 4.78 -31.42 -11.10
C ASP A 290 4.12 -30.97 -9.79
N TYR A 291 4.16 -31.85 -8.79
CA TYR A 291 3.71 -31.60 -7.42
C TYR A 291 4.76 -32.00 -6.36
N SER A 292 5.94 -32.50 -6.75
CA SER A 292 6.95 -33.00 -5.79
C SER A 292 7.79 -31.90 -5.13
N HIS A 293 7.71 -30.65 -5.61
CA HIS A 293 8.57 -29.54 -5.19
C HIS A 293 7.88 -28.49 -4.31
N ASN A 294 6.80 -28.84 -3.60
CA ASN A 294 5.99 -27.90 -2.83
C ASN A 294 5.57 -26.67 -3.66
N ASN A 295 5.21 -26.92 -4.92
CA ASN A 295 4.83 -25.92 -5.91
C ASN A 295 3.72 -25.00 -5.37
N ASN A 296 3.87 -23.69 -5.56
CA ASN A 296 2.95 -22.70 -4.97
C ASN A 296 1.89 -22.21 -5.97
N PHE A 297 0.97 -23.10 -6.30
CA PHE A 297 -0.21 -22.78 -7.10
C PHE A 297 -1.42 -23.61 -6.66
N GLN A 298 -2.61 -23.23 -7.12
CA GLN A 298 -3.85 -23.96 -6.91
C GLN A 298 -4.42 -24.38 -8.28
N ILE A 299 -5.04 -25.56 -8.36
CA ILE A 299 -5.51 -26.14 -9.65
C ILE A 299 -6.62 -25.28 -10.27
N ASP A 300 -7.54 -24.79 -9.44
CA ASP A 300 -8.62 -23.89 -9.85
C ASP A 300 -8.10 -22.61 -10.51
N LYS A 301 -6.88 -22.19 -10.14
CA LYS A 301 -6.24 -20.98 -10.66
C LYS A 301 -5.56 -21.15 -12.02
N ILE A 302 -5.48 -22.36 -12.56
CA ILE A 302 -4.90 -22.60 -13.90
C ILE A 302 -5.87 -23.32 -14.84
N GLN A 303 -7.17 -23.34 -14.50
CA GLN A 303 -8.19 -24.15 -15.14
C GLN A 303 -8.32 -23.91 -16.65
N LEU A 304 -8.14 -22.67 -17.12
CA LEU A 304 -8.19 -22.35 -18.55
C LEU A 304 -7.09 -23.07 -19.35
N LEU A 305 -5.85 -23.13 -18.84
CA LEU A 305 -4.78 -23.87 -19.49
C LEU A 305 -5.12 -25.37 -19.55
N LEU A 306 -5.60 -25.91 -18.44
CA LEU A 306 -5.94 -27.32 -18.32
C LEU A 306 -7.10 -27.70 -19.26
N SER A 307 -8.12 -26.85 -19.38
CA SER A 307 -9.26 -27.09 -20.28
C SER A 307 -8.81 -27.15 -21.74
N LYS A 308 -7.91 -26.25 -22.18
CA LYS A 308 -7.40 -26.23 -23.56
C LYS A 308 -6.59 -27.48 -23.92
N VAL A 309 -5.82 -28.02 -22.97
CA VAL A 309 -5.12 -29.29 -23.13
C VAL A 309 -6.11 -30.46 -23.27
N VAL A 310 -7.13 -30.50 -22.42
CA VAL A 310 -8.16 -31.57 -22.44
C VAL A 310 -9.04 -31.49 -23.68
N GLU A 311 -9.45 -30.28 -24.11
CA GLU A 311 -10.19 -30.03 -25.36
C GLU A 311 -9.44 -30.55 -26.59
N SER A 312 -8.11 -30.53 -26.54
CA SER A 312 -7.24 -31.06 -27.60
C SER A 312 -7.09 -32.59 -27.55
N GLY A 313 -7.73 -33.26 -26.58
CA GLY A 313 -7.78 -34.70 -26.42
C GLY A 313 -6.62 -35.29 -25.62
N TYR A 314 -5.89 -34.50 -24.81
CA TYR A 314 -4.81 -34.97 -23.95
C TYR A 314 -5.31 -35.15 -22.51
N SER A 315 -4.74 -36.10 -21.78
CA SER A 315 -5.05 -36.33 -20.37
C SER A 315 -4.05 -35.61 -19.46
N ILE A 316 -4.52 -35.10 -18.32
CA ILE A 316 -3.67 -34.45 -17.32
C ILE A 316 -3.40 -35.42 -16.17
N ARG A 317 -2.13 -35.51 -15.74
CA ARG A 317 -1.73 -36.29 -14.56
C ARG A 317 -0.89 -35.43 -13.62
N TYR A 318 -1.15 -35.59 -12.34
CA TYR A 318 -0.37 -34.96 -11.27
C TYR A 318 0.61 -36.00 -10.72
N THR A 319 1.86 -35.61 -10.51
CA THR A 319 2.85 -36.54 -9.96
C THR A 319 3.63 -35.93 -8.79
N GLN A 320 3.86 -36.77 -7.78
CA GLN A 320 4.83 -36.54 -6.70
C GLN A 320 6.16 -37.26 -6.99
N ASP A 321 6.25 -37.93 -8.14
CA ASP A 321 7.33 -38.81 -8.53
C ASP A 321 7.64 -38.61 -10.03
N LEU A 322 8.77 -37.97 -10.31
CA LEU A 322 9.21 -37.66 -11.67
C LEU A 322 9.85 -38.87 -12.39
N GLU A 323 9.92 -40.06 -11.76
CA GLU A 323 10.39 -41.27 -12.45
C GLU A 323 9.45 -41.75 -13.58
N LYS A 324 8.22 -41.22 -13.64
CA LYS A 324 7.19 -41.65 -14.59
C LYS A 324 7.07 -40.79 -15.87
N LEU A 325 8.07 -39.97 -16.18
CA LEU A 325 8.06 -39.07 -17.35
C LEU A 325 8.04 -39.80 -18.71
N ASN A 326 8.57 -41.02 -18.79
CA ASN A 326 8.77 -41.79 -20.03
C ASN A 326 7.49 -42.18 -20.82
N ARG A 327 6.29 -41.81 -20.34
CA ARG A 327 5.00 -42.03 -21.03
C ARG A 327 4.18 -40.76 -21.18
N SER A 328 4.83 -39.60 -21.16
CA SER A 328 4.18 -38.29 -21.26
C SER A 328 4.68 -37.51 -22.48
N ASN A 329 3.88 -36.54 -22.91
CA ASN A 329 4.19 -35.62 -23.99
C ASN A 329 4.78 -34.32 -23.46
N ALA A 330 4.33 -33.89 -22.28
CA ALA A 330 4.82 -32.68 -21.65
C ALA A 330 4.89 -32.76 -20.12
N LEU A 331 5.76 -31.93 -19.56
CA LEU A 331 5.89 -31.63 -18.15
C LEU A 331 5.64 -30.14 -17.91
N ILE A 332 4.82 -29.82 -16.91
CA ILE A 332 4.57 -28.47 -16.43
C ILE A 332 5.11 -28.34 -15.01
N VAL A 333 5.98 -27.36 -14.79
CA VAL A 333 6.54 -26.97 -13.49
C VAL A 333 6.10 -25.54 -13.18
N ILE A 334 5.47 -25.29 -12.03
CA ILE A 334 4.93 -23.97 -11.66
C ILE A 334 5.39 -23.58 -10.27
N SER A 335 6.19 -22.52 -10.17
CA SER A 335 6.64 -21.90 -8.92
C SER A 335 7.11 -22.91 -7.85
N PRO A 336 8.13 -23.74 -8.14
CA PRO A 336 8.67 -24.73 -7.20
C PRO A 336 9.31 -24.05 -6.00
N ARG A 337 9.18 -24.66 -4.82
CA ARG A 337 9.75 -24.17 -3.54
C ARG A 337 10.85 -25.06 -2.98
N LYS A 338 11.00 -26.27 -3.52
CA LYS A 338 12.11 -27.18 -3.24
C LYS A 338 12.99 -27.29 -4.49
N PRO A 339 14.33 -27.26 -4.36
CA PRO A 339 15.23 -27.45 -5.49
C PRO A 339 15.11 -28.87 -6.05
N PHE A 340 15.33 -29.00 -7.36
CA PHE A 340 15.44 -30.27 -8.07
C PHE A 340 16.80 -30.90 -7.80
N ASP A 341 16.83 -32.21 -7.53
CA ASP A 341 18.08 -32.95 -7.38
C ASP A 341 18.69 -33.36 -8.73
N GLU A 342 19.94 -33.83 -8.70
CA GLU A 342 20.68 -34.20 -9.92
C GLU A 342 19.97 -35.31 -10.71
N SER A 343 19.35 -36.29 -10.04
CA SER A 343 18.64 -37.37 -10.72
C SER A 343 17.37 -36.88 -11.42
N GLU A 344 16.63 -35.98 -10.77
CA GLU A 344 15.45 -35.33 -11.35
C GLU A 344 15.83 -34.48 -12.57
N ILE A 345 16.92 -33.70 -12.46
CA ILE A 345 17.44 -32.88 -13.56
C ILE A 345 17.83 -33.75 -14.75
N GLU A 346 18.58 -34.84 -14.54
CA GLU A 346 18.97 -35.77 -15.62
C GLU A 346 17.75 -36.36 -16.33
N LYS A 347 16.74 -36.78 -15.55
CA LYS A 347 15.49 -37.34 -16.10
C LYS A 347 14.70 -36.32 -16.91
N ILE A 348 14.53 -35.10 -16.40
CA ILE A 348 13.82 -34.04 -17.12
C ILE A 348 14.58 -33.65 -18.39
N THR A 349 15.91 -33.56 -18.31
CA THR A 349 16.76 -33.25 -19.46
C THR A 349 16.63 -34.33 -20.54
N GLY A 350 16.79 -35.60 -20.18
CA GLY A 350 16.60 -36.72 -21.10
C GLY A 350 15.19 -36.79 -21.67
N PHE A 351 14.15 -36.44 -20.90
CA PHE A 351 12.78 -36.32 -21.39
C PHE A 351 12.65 -35.26 -22.50
N VAL A 352 13.24 -34.07 -22.30
CA VAL A 352 13.22 -32.96 -23.27
C VAL A 352 14.02 -33.31 -24.53
N GLU A 353 15.18 -33.95 -24.38
CA GLU A 353 16.03 -34.41 -25.49
C GLU A 353 15.33 -35.47 -26.36
N ASN A 354 14.49 -36.30 -25.75
CA ASN A 354 13.66 -37.29 -26.44
C ASN A 354 12.38 -36.70 -27.08
N GLY A 355 12.27 -35.37 -27.16
CA GLY A 355 11.16 -34.66 -27.80
C GLY A 355 10.04 -34.23 -26.86
N GLY A 356 10.14 -34.52 -25.56
CA GLY A 356 9.18 -34.07 -24.56
C GLY A 356 9.17 -32.55 -24.39
N LYS A 357 8.00 -31.96 -24.15
CA LYS A 357 7.85 -30.51 -23.94
C LYS A 357 7.94 -30.14 -22.48
N LEU A 358 8.64 -29.07 -22.15
CA LEU A 358 8.75 -28.56 -20.78
C LEU A 358 8.23 -27.12 -20.71
N LEU A 359 7.26 -26.88 -19.84
CA LEU A 359 6.83 -25.55 -19.45
C LEU A 359 7.29 -25.26 -18.02
N ILE A 360 8.07 -24.19 -17.86
CA ILE A 360 8.53 -23.68 -16.57
C ILE A 360 7.88 -22.32 -16.34
N VAL A 361 6.99 -22.25 -15.36
CA VAL A 361 6.37 -20.99 -14.92
C VAL A 361 6.94 -20.63 -13.56
N TYR A 362 7.35 -19.39 -13.38
CA TYR A 362 7.85 -18.88 -12.10
C TYR A 362 7.24 -17.54 -11.80
N ASP A 363 6.92 -17.33 -10.53
CA ASP A 363 6.40 -16.06 -10.04
C ASP A 363 7.16 -15.58 -8.80
N PRO A 364 7.74 -14.37 -8.82
CA PRO A 364 8.52 -13.81 -7.71
C PRO A 364 7.69 -13.52 -6.46
N SER A 365 6.35 -13.47 -6.56
CA SER A 365 5.48 -13.37 -5.38
C SER A 365 5.21 -14.72 -4.70
N LYS A 366 5.56 -15.84 -5.36
CA LYS A 366 5.18 -17.20 -4.95
C LYS A 366 6.35 -18.04 -4.46
N ALA A 367 7.54 -17.86 -5.04
CA ALA A 367 8.73 -18.66 -4.76
C ALA A 367 10.03 -17.86 -4.97
N ASN A 368 11.17 -18.43 -4.55
CA ASN A 368 12.49 -17.84 -4.78
C ASN A 368 13.06 -18.34 -6.12
N ALA A 369 13.57 -17.42 -6.95
CA ALA A 369 14.13 -17.74 -8.26
C ALA A 369 15.29 -18.74 -8.19
N SER A 370 16.06 -18.77 -7.07
CA SER A 370 17.15 -19.72 -6.89
C SER A 370 16.69 -21.18 -6.98
N VAL A 371 15.43 -21.47 -6.63
CA VAL A 371 14.84 -22.80 -6.67
C VAL A 371 14.51 -23.22 -8.10
N VAL A 372 13.75 -22.41 -8.84
CA VAL A 372 13.40 -22.77 -10.23
C VAL A 372 14.64 -22.80 -11.13
N ASN A 373 15.66 -21.99 -10.80
CA ASN A 373 16.92 -21.94 -11.54
C ASN A 373 17.80 -23.19 -11.36
N THR A 374 17.53 -24.07 -10.37
CA THR A 374 18.22 -25.38 -10.32
C THR A 374 17.84 -26.24 -11.52
N LEU A 375 16.65 -26.04 -12.09
CA LEU A 375 16.20 -26.71 -13.31
C LEU A 375 16.48 -25.87 -14.56
N ALA A 376 16.03 -24.61 -14.58
CA ALA A 376 15.99 -23.77 -15.78
C ALA A 376 17.37 -23.54 -16.43
N THR A 377 18.43 -23.45 -15.62
CA THR A 377 19.79 -23.17 -16.09
C THR A 377 20.37 -24.28 -16.97
N ASN A 378 19.93 -25.53 -16.78
CA ASN A 378 20.30 -26.66 -17.66
C ASN A 378 19.81 -26.47 -19.10
N PHE A 379 18.75 -25.69 -19.28
CA PHE A 379 18.21 -25.34 -20.58
C PHE A 379 18.73 -23.97 -21.07
N GLY A 380 19.71 -23.36 -20.40
CA GLY A 380 20.22 -22.03 -20.75
C GLY A 380 19.20 -20.91 -20.55
N LEU A 381 18.26 -21.12 -19.62
CA LEU A 381 17.26 -20.16 -19.19
C LEU A 381 17.53 -19.77 -17.75
N PHE A 382 17.26 -18.51 -17.38
CA PHE A 382 17.45 -18.04 -16.01
C PHE A 382 16.38 -17.02 -15.64
N PHE A 383 15.72 -17.25 -14.50
CA PHE A 383 14.72 -16.37 -13.92
C PHE A 383 15.40 -15.38 -12.97
N ALA A 384 15.13 -14.08 -13.13
CA ALA A 384 15.69 -13.07 -12.25
C ALA A 384 15.02 -13.08 -10.86
N ASN A 385 15.82 -12.81 -9.83
CA ASN A 385 15.35 -12.68 -8.45
C ASN A 385 14.88 -11.24 -8.18
N GLY A 386 13.58 -11.00 -8.31
CA GLY A 386 12.95 -9.68 -8.18
C GLY A 386 11.70 -9.59 -9.04
N TYR A 387 11.08 -8.42 -9.11
CA TYR A 387 9.90 -8.18 -9.93
C TYR A 387 10.14 -7.01 -10.90
N LEU A 388 9.35 -6.99 -11.96
CA LEU A 388 9.27 -5.89 -12.92
C LEU A 388 8.19 -4.92 -12.49
N TYR A 389 8.41 -3.63 -12.75
CA TYR A 389 7.41 -2.59 -12.58
C TYR A 389 7.49 -1.51 -13.65
N ASN A 390 6.37 -0.86 -13.97
CA ASN A 390 6.27 0.25 -14.90
C ASN A 390 5.41 1.37 -14.30
N PRO A 391 5.96 2.56 -14.03
CA PRO A 391 5.20 3.65 -13.42
C PRO A 391 4.24 4.36 -14.38
N ASP A 392 4.43 4.23 -15.70
CA ASP A 392 3.67 5.00 -16.70
C ASP A 392 2.65 4.13 -17.45
N GLU A 393 3.09 2.97 -17.95
CA GLU A 393 2.26 2.05 -18.75
C GLU A 393 1.84 0.87 -17.90
N ASN A 394 0.87 1.12 -17.03
CA ASN A 394 0.39 0.12 -16.10
C ASN A 394 -1.13 0.04 -16.04
N TYR A 395 -1.63 -1.14 -15.70
CA TYR A 395 -3.06 -1.42 -15.59
C TYR A 395 -3.60 -1.00 -14.21
N GLY A 396 -3.36 0.25 -13.80
CA GLY A 396 -3.74 0.80 -12.50
C GLY A 396 -2.92 0.27 -11.31
N ASN A 397 -1.86 -0.49 -11.57
CA ASN A 397 -0.90 -0.96 -10.59
C ASN A 397 0.47 -1.03 -11.26
N TYR A 398 1.47 -0.34 -10.73
CA TYR A 398 2.82 -0.29 -11.30
C TYR A 398 3.46 -1.68 -11.52
N ARG A 399 2.99 -2.75 -10.88
CA ARG A 399 3.47 -4.13 -11.12
C ARG A 399 2.76 -4.85 -12.27
N ASN A 400 1.71 -4.26 -12.84
CA ASN A 400 1.02 -4.79 -14.02
C ASN A 400 1.80 -4.39 -15.26
N ILE A 401 2.50 -5.36 -15.84
CA ILE A 401 3.45 -5.18 -16.93
C ILE A 401 2.79 -5.44 -18.27
N VAL A 402 2.80 -4.41 -19.12
CA VAL A 402 2.39 -4.52 -20.52
C VAL A 402 3.53 -5.13 -21.34
N VAL A 403 3.18 -6.13 -22.15
CA VAL A 403 4.07 -6.82 -23.09
C VAL A 403 3.50 -6.60 -24.49
N ASN A 404 4.26 -5.97 -25.37
CA ASN A 404 3.77 -5.56 -26.69
C ASN A 404 4.77 -5.81 -27.84
N SER A 405 5.94 -6.36 -27.53
CA SER A 405 6.96 -6.73 -28.52
C SER A 405 7.14 -8.25 -28.50
N PHE A 406 6.99 -8.89 -29.67
CA PHE A 406 6.89 -10.34 -29.80
C PHE A 406 7.74 -10.88 -30.95
N LYS A 407 8.29 -12.08 -30.76
CA LYS A 407 8.89 -12.93 -31.79
C LYS A 407 8.07 -14.21 -31.90
N ASP A 408 7.50 -14.48 -33.07
CA ASP A 408 6.79 -15.73 -33.38
C ASP A 408 5.64 -16.09 -32.41
N LEU A 409 5.03 -15.09 -31.74
CA LEU A 409 3.86 -15.25 -30.87
C LEU A 409 2.62 -14.58 -31.48
N PRO A 410 1.46 -15.27 -31.51
CA PRO A 410 0.21 -14.72 -32.07
C PRO A 410 -0.53 -13.81 -31.07
N ALA A 411 0.16 -12.82 -30.48
CA ALA A 411 -0.40 -11.86 -29.53
C ALA A 411 -0.08 -10.43 -29.97
N LYS A 412 -1.01 -9.49 -29.74
CA LYS A 412 -0.76 -8.05 -29.94
C LYS A 412 -0.41 -7.36 -28.64
N LYS A 413 -0.95 -7.83 -27.52
CA LYS A 413 -0.71 -7.26 -26.20
C LYS A 413 -1.00 -8.28 -25.11
N LEU A 414 -0.06 -8.50 -24.20
CA LEU A 414 -0.26 -9.28 -22.98
C LEU A 414 -0.10 -8.37 -21.76
N VAL A 415 -0.67 -8.79 -20.63
CA VAL A 415 -0.50 -8.12 -19.34
C VAL A 415 -0.16 -9.17 -18.29
N PHE A 416 0.98 -9.02 -17.62
CA PHE A 416 1.43 -9.86 -16.51
C PHE A 416 1.37 -9.06 -15.20
N PHE A 417 1.07 -9.68 -14.05
CA PHE A 417 0.67 -8.92 -12.84
C PHE A 417 1.69 -8.98 -11.70
N THR A 418 2.63 -9.93 -11.79
CA THR A 418 3.73 -10.12 -10.83
C THR A 418 5.01 -10.54 -11.56
N ALA A 419 5.19 -10.09 -12.80
CA ALA A 419 6.26 -10.57 -13.66
C ALA A 419 7.67 -10.38 -13.08
N THR A 420 8.56 -11.32 -13.35
CA THR A 420 10.01 -11.13 -13.40
C THR A 420 10.49 -11.24 -14.85
N TYR A 421 11.77 -10.92 -15.08
CA TYR A 421 12.38 -11.12 -16.39
C TYR A 421 13.18 -12.42 -16.48
N LEU A 422 13.40 -12.83 -17.73
CA LEU A 422 14.12 -14.02 -18.13
C LEU A 422 15.39 -13.63 -18.87
N VAL A 423 16.48 -14.35 -18.60
CA VAL A 423 17.69 -14.36 -19.43
C VAL A 423 17.66 -15.63 -20.28
N GLY A 424 17.90 -15.48 -21.58
CA GLY A 424 17.87 -16.56 -22.56
C GLY A 424 17.28 -16.11 -23.90
N ASN A 425 16.69 -17.04 -24.65
CA ASN A 425 16.06 -16.76 -25.94
C ASN A 425 14.64 -16.16 -25.76
N GLY A 426 14.61 -14.88 -25.37
CA GLY A 426 13.38 -14.13 -25.15
C GLY A 426 12.56 -13.93 -26.44
N ILE A 427 11.24 -14.11 -26.32
CA ILE A 427 10.28 -13.99 -27.42
C ILE A 427 9.12 -13.02 -27.12
N ALA A 428 8.95 -12.58 -25.88
CA ALA A 428 7.98 -11.55 -25.51
C ALA A 428 8.65 -10.55 -24.58
N PHE A 429 8.58 -9.26 -24.92
CA PHE A 429 9.32 -8.19 -24.25
C PHE A 429 8.39 -7.08 -23.75
N THR A 430 8.73 -6.56 -22.58
CA THR A 430 8.08 -5.38 -21.98
C THR A 430 8.44 -4.10 -22.74
N THR A 431 7.76 -3.00 -22.42
CA THR A 431 8.15 -1.68 -22.90
C THR A 431 9.44 -1.17 -22.23
N ASN A 432 10.14 -0.26 -22.91
CA ASN A 432 11.47 0.22 -22.54
C ASN A 432 11.53 1.07 -21.26
N ASN A 433 10.39 1.55 -20.77
CA ASN A 433 10.23 2.23 -19.47
C ASN A 433 9.83 1.25 -18.34
N THR A 434 9.99 -0.05 -18.56
CA THR A 434 9.84 -1.05 -17.50
C THR A 434 11.15 -1.17 -16.73
N TYR A 435 11.06 -1.26 -15.41
CA TYR A 435 12.18 -1.32 -14.47
C TYR A 435 12.23 -2.67 -13.76
N PHE A 436 13.43 -3.14 -13.47
CA PHE A 436 13.65 -4.30 -12.59
C PHE A 436 13.96 -3.87 -11.16
N SER A 437 13.26 -4.44 -10.16
CA SER A 437 13.40 -4.07 -8.74
C SER A 437 14.81 -4.26 -8.17
N GLY A 438 15.62 -5.16 -8.75
CA GLY A 438 16.99 -5.42 -8.29
C GLY A 438 18.05 -4.47 -8.85
N GLY A 439 17.73 -3.69 -9.89
CA GLY A 439 18.69 -2.80 -10.56
C GLY A 439 18.19 -1.39 -10.86
N ASN A 440 16.87 -1.16 -10.85
CA ASN A 440 16.21 0.10 -11.21
C ASN A 440 16.68 0.67 -12.57
N ILE A 441 17.02 -0.20 -13.51
CA ILE A 441 17.41 0.16 -14.88
C ILE A 441 16.16 0.05 -15.76
N PRO A 442 15.76 1.09 -16.51
CA PRO A 442 14.70 0.98 -17.49
C PRO A 442 15.22 0.21 -18.72
N SER A 443 14.49 -0.81 -19.15
CA SER A 443 14.83 -1.60 -20.34
C SER A 443 13.61 -2.33 -20.87
N GLU A 444 13.74 -2.86 -22.09
CA GLU A 444 12.90 -3.97 -22.54
C GLU A 444 13.38 -5.25 -21.86
N TYR A 445 12.49 -5.92 -21.13
CA TYR A 445 12.79 -7.15 -20.40
C TYR A 445 12.03 -8.31 -21.04
N ALA A 446 12.73 -9.43 -21.30
CA ALA A 446 12.06 -10.64 -21.77
C ALA A 446 11.26 -11.26 -20.61
N VAL A 447 9.97 -11.54 -20.82
CA VAL A 447 9.10 -12.18 -19.81
C VAL A 447 8.62 -13.56 -20.24
N VAL A 448 8.79 -13.89 -21.52
CA VAL A 448 8.61 -15.23 -22.09
C VAL A 448 9.85 -15.57 -22.90
N ALA A 449 10.36 -16.79 -22.73
CA ALA A 449 11.48 -17.32 -23.51
C ALA A 449 11.15 -18.73 -23.98
N ILE A 450 11.56 -19.07 -25.20
CA ILE A 450 11.47 -20.43 -25.73
C ILE A 450 12.85 -20.84 -26.24
N LYS A 451 13.31 -22.01 -25.81
CA LYS A 451 14.49 -22.65 -26.35
C LYS A 451 14.18 -24.12 -26.62
N ASP A 452 14.19 -24.49 -27.90
CA ASP A 452 13.85 -25.84 -28.37
C ASP A 452 12.48 -26.30 -27.85
N ASN A 453 12.46 -27.36 -27.04
CA ASN A 453 11.25 -27.92 -26.44
C ASN A 453 10.92 -27.34 -25.05
N VAL A 454 11.58 -26.25 -24.63
CA VAL A 454 11.41 -25.63 -23.31
C VAL A 454 10.86 -24.22 -23.43
N MET A 455 9.74 -23.96 -22.76
CA MET A 455 9.15 -22.63 -22.60
C MET A 455 9.27 -22.17 -21.16
N ALA A 456 9.76 -20.95 -20.94
CA ALA A 456 9.83 -20.30 -19.64
C ALA A 456 8.97 -19.04 -19.61
N ILE A 457 8.22 -18.84 -18.52
CA ILE A 457 7.35 -17.68 -18.32
C ILE A 457 7.56 -17.12 -16.91
N GLY A 458 7.91 -15.83 -16.83
CA GLY A 458 8.24 -15.13 -15.58
C GLY A 458 7.05 -14.59 -14.79
N ASP A 459 5.83 -15.11 -15.01
CA ASP A 459 4.61 -14.71 -14.32
C ASP A 459 3.66 -15.90 -14.24
N GLN A 460 3.08 -16.17 -13.07
CA GLN A 460 2.05 -17.21 -12.93
C GLN A 460 0.64 -16.60 -12.97
N THR A 461 0.50 -15.36 -12.48
CA THR A 461 -0.79 -14.73 -12.23
C THR A 461 -1.64 -14.53 -13.48
N PHE A 462 -1.04 -14.41 -14.67
CA PHE A 462 -1.77 -14.33 -15.94
C PHE A 462 -2.60 -15.59 -16.24
N LEU A 463 -2.30 -16.74 -15.63
CA LEU A 463 -3.10 -17.97 -15.76
C LEU A 463 -4.39 -17.91 -14.94
N GLU A 464 -4.44 -17.03 -13.92
CA GLU A 464 -5.50 -17.00 -12.92
C GLU A 464 -6.69 -16.16 -13.39
N GLU A 465 -7.90 -16.58 -13.01
CA GLU A 465 -9.05 -15.67 -13.15
C GLU A 465 -8.91 -14.52 -12.15
N PRO A 466 -9.22 -13.28 -12.58
CA PRO A 466 -9.81 -12.93 -13.87
C PRO A 466 -8.79 -12.37 -14.89
N TYR A 467 -7.50 -12.53 -14.60
CA TYR A 467 -6.33 -12.04 -15.34
C TYR A 467 -6.08 -12.76 -16.68
N CYS A 468 -6.47 -14.04 -16.77
CA CYS A 468 -6.38 -14.83 -17.99
C CYS A 468 -7.25 -14.31 -19.15
N TYR A 469 -8.20 -13.42 -18.88
CA TYR A 469 -9.04 -12.76 -19.88
C TYR A 469 -8.67 -11.29 -20.14
N VAL A 470 -7.56 -10.81 -19.61
CA VAL A 470 -7.07 -9.44 -19.87
C VAL A 470 -6.29 -9.43 -21.18
N GLU A 471 -6.64 -8.51 -22.08
CA GLU A 471 -6.02 -8.37 -23.42
C GLU A 471 -5.96 -9.72 -24.18
N ASP A 472 -4.82 -10.10 -24.76
CA ASP A 472 -4.66 -11.37 -25.48
C ASP A 472 -4.18 -12.53 -24.58
N ASN A 473 -4.25 -12.43 -23.24
CA ASN A 473 -3.77 -13.49 -22.33
C ASN A 473 -4.43 -14.84 -22.60
N SER A 474 -5.73 -14.88 -22.94
CA SER A 474 -6.44 -16.13 -23.25
C SER A 474 -5.91 -16.80 -24.52
N LYS A 475 -5.59 -16.02 -25.56
CA LYS A 475 -4.96 -16.53 -26.80
C LYS A 475 -3.55 -17.02 -26.54
N PHE A 476 -2.81 -16.35 -25.65
CA PHE A 476 -1.48 -16.81 -25.25
C PHE A 476 -1.56 -18.13 -24.48
N ILE A 477 -2.56 -18.32 -23.61
CA ILE A 477 -2.82 -19.60 -22.94
C ILE A 477 -3.15 -20.71 -23.95
N GLU A 478 -3.93 -20.41 -24.99
CA GLU A 478 -4.18 -21.35 -26.09
C GLU A 478 -2.90 -21.73 -26.84
N PHE A 479 -2.00 -20.76 -27.06
CA PHE A 479 -0.69 -21.03 -27.64
C PHE A 479 0.18 -21.93 -26.75
N ILE A 480 0.19 -21.70 -25.42
CA ILE A 480 0.90 -22.54 -24.46
C ILE A 480 0.35 -23.97 -24.49
N ALA A 481 -0.98 -24.12 -24.48
CA ALA A 481 -1.62 -25.44 -24.56
C ALA A 481 -1.21 -26.20 -25.83
N LYS A 482 -1.15 -25.50 -26.98
CA LYS A 482 -0.67 -26.04 -28.25
C LYS A 482 0.80 -26.44 -28.20
N PHE A 483 1.67 -25.58 -27.65
CA PHE A 483 3.09 -25.86 -27.48
C PHE A 483 3.36 -27.13 -26.66
N LEU A 484 2.52 -27.42 -25.67
CA LEU A 484 2.66 -28.61 -24.82
C LEU A 484 2.30 -29.92 -25.54
N ILE A 485 1.55 -29.88 -26.63
CA ILE A 485 0.96 -31.08 -27.24
C ILE A 485 1.42 -31.36 -28.67
N ASP A 486 1.96 -30.36 -29.35
CA ASP A 486 2.58 -30.42 -30.69
C ASP A 486 4.09 -30.64 -30.59
#